data_AF-B1VK44-F1
#
_entry.id   AF-B1VK44-F1
#
_cell.length_a   1.000
_cell.length_b   1.000
_cell.length_c   1.000
_cell.angle_alpha   90.00
_cell.angle_beta   90.00
_cell.angle_gamma   90.00
#
_symmetry.space_group_name_H-M   'P 1'
#
loop_
_entity.id
_entity.type
_entity.pdbx_description
1 polymer ?
#
loop_
_entity_poly.entity_id
_entity_poly.type
_entity_poly.pdbx_seq_one_letter_code
_entity_poly.pdbx_strand_id
1 'polypeptide(L)'
;FATLALIATSLEKFAVEIRNLQKTETREVEEAFAKGQKGSSAMPHKRNPIGSENITGISRVIRGYITTAYENVPLWHERDISHSSAERIMLPDVTIALDYALNRFTNIVDRLTVFEDNMRNNIDKTFGLIFSQRVLLALINK
;
A
#
# COMPACT_ATOMS: atom_id res chain seq x y z
N PHE A 1 18.23 -5.91 -5.83
CA PHE A 1 16.90 -5.64 -6.43
C PHE A 1 15.75 -6.38 -5.74
N ALA A 2 15.83 -7.70 -5.53
CA ALA A 2 14.77 -8.47 -4.85
C ALA A 2 14.28 -7.85 -3.53
N THR A 3 15.21 -7.47 -2.64
CA THR A 3 14.87 -6.82 -1.36
C THR A 3 14.15 -5.49 -1.54
N LEU A 4 14.60 -4.64 -2.47
CA LEU A 4 13.97 -3.33 -2.75
C LEU A 4 12.54 -3.52 -3.27
N ALA A 5 12.34 -4.50 -4.15
CA ALA A 5 11.02 -4.85 -4.65
C ALA A 5 10.12 -5.48 -3.58
N LEU A 6 10.69 -6.24 -2.64
CA LEU A 6 9.94 -6.78 -1.50
C LEU A 6 9.47 -5.65 -0.57
N ILE A 7 10.33 -4.67 -0.28
CA ILE A 7 9.95 -3.47 0.47
C ILE A 7 8.81 -2.75 -0.25
N ALA A 8 8.96 -2.46 -1.54
CA ALA A 8 7.91 -1.81 -2.33
C ALA A 8 6.59 -2.61 -2.31
N THR A 9 6.66 -3.94 -2.38
CA THR A 9 5.47 -4.83 -2.32
C THR A 9 4.80 -4.78 -0.95
N SER A 10 5.58 -4.67 0.12
CA SER A 10 5.02 -4.47 1.46
C SER A 10 4.33 -3.11 1.62
N LEU A 11 4.87 -2.05 1.00
CA LEU A 11 4.21 -0.74 0.95
C LEU A 11 2.89 -0.82 0.17
N GLU A 12 2.84 -1.55 -0.95
CA GLU A 12 1.58 -1.78 -1.67
C GLU A 12 0.56 -2.51 -0.80
N LYS A 13 0.97 -3.51 -0.02
CA LYS A 13 0.07 -4.20 0.92
C LYS A 13 -0.59 -3.20 1.89
N PHE A 14 0.19 -2.32 2.50
CA PHE A 14 -0.33 -1.31 3.43
C PHE A 14 -1.20 -0.26 2.71
N ALA A 15 -0.80 0.16 1.51
CA ALA A 15 -1.57 1.08 0.70
C ALA A 15 -2.93 0.48 0.25
N VAL A 16 -2.97 -0.80 -0.09
CA VAL A 16 -4.21 -1.52 -0.39
C VAL A 16 -5.12 -1.59 0.84
N GLU A 17 -4.55 -1.76 2.04
CA GLU A 17 -5.33 -1.73 3.28
C GLU A 17 -5.97 -0.37 3.52
N ILE A 18 -5.22 0.73 3.40
CA ILE A 18 -5.77 2.09 3.49
C ILE A 18 -6.89 2.28 2.46
N ARG A 19 -6.70 1.83 1.22
CA ARG A 19 -7.73 1.90 0.17
C ARG A 19 -8.98 1.11 0.52
N ASN A 20 -8.85 -0.04 1.17
CA ASN A 20 -9.99 -0.85 1.61
C ASN A 20 -10.75 -0.17 2.75
N LEU A 21 -10.05 0.32 3.76
CA LEU A 21 -10.64 0.96 4.94
C LEU A 21 -11.25 2.33 4.62
N GLN A 22 -10.78 3.02 3.58
CA GLN A 22 -11.33 4.29 3.09
C GLN A 22 -12.52 4.12 2.13
N LYS A 23 -12.93 2.90 1.77
CA LYS A 23 -14.16 2.68 0.98
C LYS A 23 -15.36 3.29 1.68
N THR A 24 -16.30 3.84 0.90
CA THR A 24 -17.47 4.58 1.40
C THR A 24 -18.30 3.78 2.40
N GLU A 25 -18.40 2.46 2.22
CA GLU A 25 -19.18 1.55 3.05
C GLU A 25 -18.53 1.27 4.42
N THR A 26 -17.22 1.48 4.52
CA THR A 26 -16.39 1.18 5.68
C THR A 26 -16.00 2.46 6.42
N ARG A 27 -15.31 3.38 5.73
CA ARG A 27 -14.87 4.70 6.19
C ARG A 27 -14.21 4.70 7.58
N GLU A 28 -13.33 3.74 7.83
CA GLU A 28 -12.60 3.62 9.09
C GLU A 28 -11.34 4.49 9.10
N VAL A 29 -10.76 4.73 7.93
CA VAL A 29 -9.63 5.65 7.76
C VAL A 29 -9.83 6.54 6.54
N GLU A 30 -9.13 7.67 6.47
CA GLU A 30 -9.07 8.55 5.31
C GLU A 30 -7.68 9.20 5.20
N GLU A 31 -7.06 9.20 4.02
CA GLU A 31 -5.87 10.00 3.74
C GLU A 31 -6.16 11.48 4.02
N ALA A 32 -5.29 12.15 4.80
CA ALA A 32 -5.48 13.55 5.13
C ALA A 32 -5.70 14.41 3.89
N PHE A 33 -6.76 15.23 3.97
CA PHE A 33 -7.21 16.06 2.87
C PHE A 33 -6.99 17.53 3.23
N ALA A 34 -6.04 18.17 2.55
CA ALA A 34 -5.63 19.53 2.87
C ALA A 34 -6.71 20.56 2.52
N LYS A 35 -6.73 21.68 3.26
CA LYS A 35 -7.59 22.82 2.94
C LYS A 35 -7.26 23.34 1.54
N GLY A 36 -8.24 23.33 0.63
CA GLY A 36 -8.09 23.73 -0.77
C GLY A 36 -7.77 22.58 -1.75
N GLN A 37 -7.52 21.36 -1.25
CA GLN A 37 -7.37 20.19 -2.12
C GLN A 37 -8.70 19.85 -2.79
N LYS A 38 -8.68 19.53 -4.10
CA LYS A 38 -9.85 19.04 -4.84
C LYS A 38 -9.71 17.55 -5.08
N GLY A 39 -10.68 16.77 -4.61
CA GLY A 39 -10.69 15.31 -4.75
C GLY A 39 -11.31 14.85 -6.08
N SER A 40 -12.03 15.74 -6.76
CA SER A 40 -12.59 15.57 -8.09
C SER A 40 -12.89 16.94 -8.70
N SER A 41 -12.92 17.04 -10.02
CA SER A 41 -13.27 18.27 -10.75
C SER A 41 -14.73 18.70 -10.52
N ALA A 42 -15.64 17.75 -10.27
CA ALA A 42 -17.08 18.00 -10.25
C ALA A 42 -17.81 17.54 -8.98
N MET A 43 -17.17 16.74 -8.10
CA MET A 43 -17.84 16.12 -6.95
C MET A 43 -17.17 16.52 -5.62
N PRO A 44 -17.75 17.49 -4.88
CA PRO A 44 -17.17 18.02 -3.64
C PRO A 44 -17.03 16.98 -2.50
N HIS A 45 -17.86 15.93 -2.52
CA HIS A 45 -17.85 14.87 -1.51
C HIS A 45 -16.75 13.82 -1.75
N LYS A 46 -16.07 13.84 -2.89
CA LYS A 46 -15.17 12.76 -3.31
C LYS A 46 -13.84 12.83 -2.56
N ARG A 47 -13.59 11.85 -1.69
CA ARG A 47 -12.36 11.67 -0.91
C ARG A 47 -11.65 10.39 -1.34
N ASN A 48 -10.65 10.52 -2.21
CA ASN A 48 -9.96 9.37 -2.81
C ASN A 48 -8.61 9.12 -2.13
N PRO A 49 -8.21 7.86 -1.91
CA PRO A 49 -6.89 7.47 -1.40
C PRO A 49 -5.81 7.52 -2.49
N ILE A 50 -5.65 8.69 -3.15
CA ILE A 50 -4.78 8.84 -4.33
C ILE A 50 -3.30 8.62 -4.01
N GLY A 51 -2.89 8.86 -2.76
CA GLY A 51 -1.53 8.60 -2.31
C GLY A 51 -1.24 7.10 -2.33
N SER A 52 -2.11 6.32 -1.73
CA SER A 52 -2.04 4.86 -1.66
C SER A 52 -2.20 4.21 -3.05
N GLU A 53 -3.05 4.76 -3.91
CA GLU A 53 -3.14 4.34 -5.32
C GLU A 53 -1.83 4.61 -6.09
N ASN A 54 -1.19 5.75 -5.84
CA ASN A 54 0.12 6.06 -6.42
C ASN A 54 1.23 5.11 -5.94
N ILE A 55 1.30 4.82 -4.62
CA ILE A 55 2.27 3.85 -4.07
C ILE A 55 2.06 2.45 -4.67
N THR A 56 0.80 2.04 -4.84
CA THR A 56 0.45 0.79 -5.53
C THR A 56 1.03 0.75 -6.96
N GLY A 57 0.90 1.85 -7.71
CA GLY A 57 1.45 1.96 -9.07
C GLY A 57 2.98 1.86 -9.11
N ILE A 58 3.66 2.59 -8.23
CA ILE A 58 5.13 2.57 -8.14
C ILE A 58 5.66 1.19 -7.78
N SER A 59 4.99 0.51 -6.85
CA SER A 59 5.35 -0.86 -6.45
C SER A 59 5.35 -1.84 -7.61
N ARG A 60 4.38 -1.72 -8.54
CA ARG A 60 4.31 -2.55 -9.75
C ARG A 60 5.51 -2.31 -10.68
N VAL A 61 5.93 -1.06 -10.86
CA VAL A 61 7.10 -0.72 -11.69
C VAL A 61 8.38 -1.29 -11.07
N ILE A 62 8.58 -1.10 -9.76
CA ILE A 62 9.77 -1.62 -9.06
C ILE A 62 9.85 -3.15 -9.19
N ARG A 63 8.73 -3.87 -9.09
CA ARG A 63 8.71 -5.32 -9.31
C ARG A 63 9.08 -5.75 -10.74
N GLY A 64 8.76 -4.93 -11.74
CA GLY A 64 9.15 -5.20 -13.13
C GLY A 64 10.66 -5.36 -13.30
N TYR A 65 11.45 -4.59 -12.54
CA TYR A 65 12.91 -4.67 -12.54
C TYR A 65 13.47 -5.94 -11.86
N ILE A 66 12.65 -6.79 -11.23
CA ILE A 66 13.12 -8.10 -10.73
C ILE A 66 13.59 -8.96 -11.90
N THR A 67 12.80 -9.04 -12.98
CA THR A 67 13.16 -9.85 -14.15
C THR A 67 14.51 -9.42 -14.72
N THR A 68 14.67 -8.12 -15.02
CA THR A 68 15.93 -7.56 -15.53
C THR A 68 17.11 -7.85 -14.59
N ALA A 69 16.92 -7.73 -13.28
CA ALA A 69 17.98 -7.99 -12.30
C ALA A 69 18.45 -9.44 -12.32
N TYR A 70 17.51 -10.39 -12.43
CA TYR A 70 17.82 -11.82 -12.42
C TYR A 70 18.39 -12.28 -13.75
N GLU A 71 17.95 -11.69 -14.87
CA GLU A 71 18.49 -11.94 -16.20
C GLU A 71 19.91 -11.38 -16.40
N ASN A 72 20.35 -10.44 -15.57
CA ASN A 72 21.73 -9.96 -15.55
C ASN A 72 22.73 -10.91 -14.85
N VAL A 73 22.27 -11.99 -14.21
CA VAL A 73 23.13 -12.93 -13.46
C VAL A 73 24.03 -13.81 -14.34
N PRO A 74 23.55 -14.46 -15.42
CA PRO A 74 24.34 -15.40 -16.21
C PRO A 74 25.29 -14.71 -17.20
N LEU A 75 26.27 -13.96 -16.70
CA LEU A 75 27.33 -13.36 -17.53
C LEU A 75 28.30 -14.43 -18.06
N TRP A 76 28.91 -14.17 -19.21
CA TRP A 76 29.81 -15.11 -19.87
C TRP A 76 31.23 -15.06 -19.31
N HIS A 77 31.75 -16.22 -18.89
CA HIS A 77 33.12 -16.42 -18.38
C HIS A 77 33.54 -15.39 -17.32
N GLU A 78 34.62 -14.64 -17.54
CA GLU A 78 35.11 -13.62 -16.60
C GLU A 78 34.23 -12.37 -16.55
N ARG A 79 33.53 -12.05 -17.65
CA ARG A 79 32.49 -11.01 -17.78
C ARG A 79 32.06 -10.79 -19.23
N ASP A 80 30.81 -10.37 -19.39
CA ASP A 80 30.36 -9.53 -20.50
C ASP A 80 29.73 -8.24 -19.96
N ILE A 81 29.39 -7.28 -20.84
CA ILE A 81 28.95 -5.93 -20.45
C ILE A 81 27.43 -5.73 -20.58
N SER A 82 26.66 -6.77 -20.90
CA SER A 82 25.21 -6.68 -21.14
C SER A 82 24.45 -6.08 -19.96
N HIS A 83 24.86 -6.39 -18.73
CA HIS A 83 24.27 -5.86 -17.51
C HIS A 83 24.35 -4.32 -17.44
N SER A 84 25.35 -3.68 -18.03
CA SER A 84 25.62 -2.25 -17.85
C SER A 84 24.54 -1.35 -18.44
N SER A 85 23.99 -1.68 -19.61
CA SER A 85 22.92 -0.87 -20.23
C SER A 85 21.61 -0.98 -19.43
N ALA A 86 21.28 -2.17 -18.94
CA ALA A 86 20.14 -2.41 -18.08
C ALA A 86 20.27 -1.70 -16.73
N GLU A 87 21.44 -1.82 -16.09
CA GLU A 87 21.75 -1.23 -14.77
C GLU A 87 21.70 0.30 -14.78
N ARG A 88 22.05 0.95 -15.90
CA ARG A 88 21.92 2.41 -16.07
C ARG A 88 20.48 2.91 -15.96
N ILE A 89 19.50 2.06 -16.27
CA ILE A 89 18.08 2.38 -16.14
C ILE A 89 17.61 1.94 -14.75
N MET A 90 17.77 0.66 -14.43
CA MET A 90 17.12 0.09 -13.26
C MET A 90 17.71 0.54 -11.92
N LEU A 91 19.03 0.81 -11.82
CA LEU A 91 19.63 1.27 -10.56
C LEU A 91 19.06 2.61 -10.11
N PRO A 92 19.12 3.69 -10.93
CA PRO A 92 18.53 4.97 -10.53
C PRO A 92 17.01 4.86 -10.39
N ASP A 93 16.30 4.22 -11.32
CA ASP A 93 14.85 4.14 -11.28
C ASP A 93 14.35 3.47 -10.00
N VAL A 94 14.90 2.30 -9.65
CA VAL A 94 14.44 1.55 -8.47
C VAL A 94 14.75 2.30 -7.18
N THR A 95 15.94 2.91 -7.07
CA THR A 95 16.34 3.61 -5.84
C THR A 95 15.57 4.92 -5.66
N ILE A 96 15.42 5.72 -6.71
CA ILE A 96 14.63 6.97 -6.68
C ILE A 96 13.15 6.66 -6.40
N ALA A 97 12.57 5.68 -7.10
CA ALA A 97 11.17 5.33 -6.93
C ALA A 97 10.87 4.79 -5.52
N LEU A 98 11.78 3.97 -4.95
CA LEU A 98 11.61 3.45 -3.61
C LEU A 98 11.77 4.54 -2.54
N ASP A 99 12.78 5.41 -2.66
CA ASP A 99 12.97 6.54 -1.74
C ASP A 99 11.74 7.45 -1.71
N TYR A 100 11.23 7.81 -2.89
CA TYR A 100 9.99 8.55 -3.03
C TYR A 100 8.81 7.82 -2.37
N ALA A 101 8.66 6.52 -2.64
CA ALA A 101 7.54 5.73 -2.11
C ALA A 101 7.58 5.66 -0.58
N LEU A 102 8.76 5.47 0.01
CA LEU A 102 8.95 5.45 1.45
C LEU A 102 8.58 6.80 2.07
N ASN A 103 9.16 7.90 1.58
CA ASN A 103 8.88 9.23 2.13
C ASN A 103 7.40 9.62 1.96
N ARG A 104 6.82 9.39 0.78
CA ARG A 104 5.41 9.70 0.53
C ARG A 104 4.49 8.85 1.41
N PHE A 105 4.75 7.55 1.52
CA PHE A 105 3.89 6.66 2.31
C PHE A 105 4.01 6.93 3.81
N THR A 106 5.21 7.25 4.31
CA THR A 106 5.39 7.71 5.70
C THR A 106 4.53 8.93 6.01
N ASN A 107 4.51 9.93 5.12
CA ASN A 107 3.66 11.11 5.29
C ASN A 107 2.15 10.79 5.23
N ILE A 108 1.75 9.80 4.42
CA ILE A 108 0.36 9.34 4.37
C ILE A 108 -0.04 8.73 5.73
N VAL A 109 0.80 7.86 6.27
CA VAL A 109 0.54 7.18 7.56
C VAL A 109 0.58 8.17 8.73
N ASP A 110 1.56 9.06 8.77
CA ASP A 110 1.71 10.09 9.82
C ASP A 110 0.47 10.99 9.93
N ARG A 111 -0.18 11.27 8.79
CA ARG A 111 -1.35 12.15 8.72
C ARG A 111 -2.66 11.37 8.51
N LEU A 112 -2.65 10.05 8.59
CA LEU A 112 -3.83 9.24 8.31
C LEU A 112 -4.93 9.58 9.33
N THR A 113 -6.09 9.97 8.84
CA THR A 113 -7.25 10.24 9.71
C THR A 113 -7.89 8.90 10.07
N VAL A 114 -8.04 8.64 11.37
CA VAL A 114 -8.68 7.43 11.90
C VAL A 114 -10.04 7.81 12.49
N PHE A 115 -11.09 7.09 12.09
CA PHE A 115 -12.46 7.30 12.57
C PHE A 115 -12.85 6.21 13.56
N GLU A 116 -12.41 6.33 14.82
CA GLU A 116 -12.66 5.34 15.88
C GLU A 116 -14.16 5.05 16.07
N ASP A 117 -15.02 6.06 15.96
CA ASP A 117 -16.48 5.88 16.04
C ASP A 117 -17.01 4.99 14.90
N ASN A 118 -16.51 5.16 13.67
CA ASN A 118 -16.91 4.33 12.54
C ASN A 118 -16.44 2.89 12.73
N MET A 119 -15.21 2.69 13.20
CA MET A 119 -14.70 1.36 13.55
C MET A 119 -15.61 0.68 14.58
N ARG A 120 -15.97 1.40 15.66
CA ARG A 120 -16.87 0.87 16.70
C ARG A 120 -18.25 0.54 16.15
N ASN A 121 -18.82 1.39 15.30
CA ASN A 121 -20.12 1.16 14.68
C ASN A 121 -20.09 -0.05 13.71
N ASN A 122 -18.98 -0.24 12.98
CA ASN A 122 -18.83 -1.34 12.02
C ASN A 122 -18.83 -2.72 12.69
N ILE A 123 -18.34 -2.82 13.94
CA ILE A 123 -18.40 -4.07 14.74
C ILE A 123 -19.85 -4.58 14.86
N ASP A 124 -20.79 -3.68 15.10
CA ASP A 124 -22.19 -4.04 15.35
C ASP A 124 -23.02 -4.25 14.07
N LYS A 125 -22.47 -3.97 12.88
CA LYS A 125 -23.16 -4.22 11.58
C LYS A 125 -23.49 -5.70 11.34
N THR A 126 -22.80 -6.60 12.06
CA THR A 126 -23.07 -8.05 12.02
C THR A 126 -24.03 -8.53 13.10
N PHE A 127 -24.75 -7.62 13.76
CA PHE A 127 -25.75 -7.92 14.81
C PHE A 127 -25.19 -8.79 15.95
N GLY A 128 -23.92 -8.60 16.31
CA GLY A 128 -23.26 -9.33 17.39
C GLY A 128 -22.87 -10.78 17.07
N LEU A 129 -23.04 -11.23 15.81
CA LEU A 129 -22.69 -12.60 15.39
C LEU A 129 -21.21 -12.94 15.62
N ILE A 130 -20.34 -11.95 15.57
CA ILE A 130 -18.90 -12.09 15.88
C ILE A 130 -18.62 -12.58 17.31
N PHE A 131 -19.57 -12.44 18.24
CA PHE A 131 -19.43 -12.88 19.63
C PHE A 131 -19.95 -14.31 19.87
N SER A 132 -20.49 -14.97 18.83
CA SER A 132 -21.12 -16.30 18.93
C SER A 132 -20.23 -17.36 19.59
N GLN A 133 -18.94 -17.41 19.24
CA GLN A 133 -18.00 -18.36 19.85
C GLN A 133 -17.83 -18.13 21.35
N ARG A 134 -17.77 -16.87 21.80
CA ARG A 134 -17.62 -16.57 23.24
C ARG A 134 -18.87 -17.00 24.02
N VAL A 135 -20.05 -16.83 23.45
CA VAL A 135 -21.31 -17.30 24.06
C VAL A 135 -21.32 -18.82 24.16
N LEU A 136 -20.94 -19.54 23.10
CA LEU A 136 -20.86 -21.00 23.13
C LEU A 136 -19.90 -21.51 24.21
N LEU A 137 -18.69 -20.94 24.29
CA LEU A 137 -17.71 -21.33 25.31
C LEU A 137 -18.20 -21.04 26.73
N ALA A 138 -18.92 -19.93 26.94
CA ALA A 138 -19.50 -19.61 28.24
C ALA A 138 -20.61 -20.59 28.66
N LEU A 139 -21.28 -21.24 27.70
CA LEU A 139 -22.25 -22.29 27.97
C LEU A 139 -21.58 -23.65 28.26
N ILE A 140 -20.47 -23.95 27.58
CA ILE A 140 -19.70 -25.20 27.79
C ILE A 140 -18.98 -25.21 29.14
N ASN A 141 -18.40 -24.06 29.53
CA ASN A 141 -17.55 -23.96 30.73
C ASN A 141 -18.33 -23.69 32.03
N LYS A 142 -19.63 -24.03 32.06
CA LYS A 142 -20.48 -23.93 33.25
C LYS A 142 -20.56 -25.26 34.00
#